data_AF-A0A7C2XCB7-F1
#
_entry.id   AF-A0A7C2XCB7-F1
#
_cell.length_a   1.000
_cell.length_b   1.000
_cell.length_c   1.000
_cell.angle_alpha   90.00
_cell.angle_beta   90.00
_cell.angle_gamma   90.00
#
_symmetry.space_group_name_H-M   'P 1'
#
loop_
_entity.id
_entity.type
_entity.pdbx_description
1 polymer ?
#
loop_
_entity_poly.entity_id
_entity_poly.type
_entity_poly.pdbx_seq_one_letter_code
_entity_poly.pdbx_strand_id
1 'polypeptide(L)' 'MEEFRREDIRHLLKTFGIQADQAITDYLESQPGLRPLTLRVILEEVTDYDDSPPLQRLRVEIEGQVRR' A
#
# COMPACT_ATOMS: atom_id res chain seq x y z
N MET A 1 3.98 2.01 25.10
CA MET A 1 4.93 2.34 24.01
C MET A 1 4.84 1.37 22.83
N GLU A 2 4.74 0.05 23.03
CA GLU A 2 4.55 -0.89 21.92
C GLU A 2 3.12 -0.86 21.35
N GLU A 3 2.13 -0.60 22.22
CA GLU A 3 0.72 -0.51 21.84
C GLU A 3 0.42 0.67 20.90
N PHE A 4 0.86 1.89 21.24
CA PHE A 4 0.75 3.07 20.38
C PHE A 4 1.41 2.86 19.00
N ARG A 5 2.60 2.24 18.95
CA ARG A 5 3.27 1.91 17.68
C ARG A 5 2.45 0.97 16.81
N ARG A 6 1.82 -0.05 17.41
CA ARG A 6 0.93 -0.99 16.68
C ARG A 6 -0.35 -0.32 16.22
N GLU A 7 -0.86 0.65 16.98
CA GLU A 7 -2.05 1.42 16.62
C GLU A 7 -1.78 2.33 15.41
N ASP A 8 -0.66 3.07 15.41
CA ASP A 8 -0.26 3.94 14.31
C ASP A 8 -0.11 3.16 12.99
N ILE A 9 0.57 2.01 13.04
CA ILE A 9 0.72 1.11 11.88
C ILE A 9 -0.65 0.69 11.36
N ARG A 10 -1.56 0.25 12.23
CA ARG A 10 -2.92 -0.17 11.83
C ARG A 10 -3.72 0.99 11.24
N HIS A 11 -3.60 2.18 11.79
CA HIS A 11 -4.28 3.37 11.29
C HIS A 11 -3.82 3.70 9.87
N LEU A 12 -2.51 3.71 9.64
CA LEU A 12 -1.92 3.98 8.33
C LEU A 12 -2.38 2.94 7.30
N LEU A 13 -2.25 1.65 7.62
CA LEU A 13 -2.66 0.57 6.73
C LEU A 13 -4.16 0.58 6.43
N LYS A 14 -5.00 0.93 7.42
CA LYS A 14 -6.45 1.09 7.21
C LYS A 14 -6.76 2.24 6.26
N THR A 15 -6.08 3.37 6.43
CA THR A 15 -6.26 4.55 5.57
C THR A 15 -5.85 4.24 4.14
N PHE A 16 -4.68 3.62 3.96
CA PHE A 16 -4.21 3.13 2.67
C PHE A 16 -5.25 2.19 2.03
N GLY A 17 -5.72 1.19 2.79
CA GLY A 17 -6.69 0.21 2.28
C GLY A 17 -7.97 0.85 1.75
N ILE A 18 -8.55 1.81 2.50
CA ILE A 18 -9.77 2.53 2.08
C ILE A 18 -9.52 3.35 0.81
N GLN A 19 -8.41 4.09 0.74
CA GLN A 19 -8.11 4.95 -0.41
C GLN A 19 -7.77 4.14 -1.66
N ALA A 20 -7.01 3.05 -1.50
CA ALA A 20 -6.67 2.15 -2.59
C ALA A 20 -7.91 1.45 -3.16
N ASP A 21 -8.81 0.98 -2.29
CA ASP A 21 -10.07 0.33 -2.69
C ASP A 21 -10.94 1.27 -3.54
N GLN A 22 -11.14 2.51 -3.09
CA GLN A 22 -11.88 3.52 -3.85
C GLN A 22 -11.24 3.80 -5.21
N ALA A 23 -9.92 4.04 -5.24
CA ALA A 23 -9.22 4.36 -6.48
C ALA A 23 -9.24 3.21 -7.50
N ILE A 24 -9.10 1.96 -7.04
CA ILE A 24 -9.18 0.77 -7.90
C ILE A 24 -10.60 0.59 -8.44
N THR A 25 -11.61 0.78 -7.60
CA THR A 25 -13.02 0.68 -8.00
C THR A 25 -13.37 1.72 -9.05
N ASP A 26 -13.04 3.01 -8.80
CA ASP A 26 -13.28 4.10 -9.74
C ASP A 26 -12.60 3.83 -11.10
N TYR A 27 -11.37 3.31 -11.07
CA TYR A 27 -10.64 2.95 -12.28
C TYR A 27 -11.34 1.83 -13.06
N LEU A 28 -11.77 0.75 -12.39
CA LEU A 28 -12.46 -0.37 -13.03
C LEU A 28 -13.82 0.03 -13.61
N GLU A 29 -14.57 0.88 -12.90
CA GLU A 29 -15.86 1.40 -13.36
C GLU A 29 -15.72 2.29 -14.59
N SER A 30 -14.66 3.11 -14.64
CA SER A 30 -14.37 3.97 -15.80
C SER A 30 -14.02 3.19 -17.08
N GLN A 31 -13.73 1.88 -16.97
CA GLN A 31 -13.26 1.04 -18.07
C GLN A 31 -14.01 -0.30 -18.15
N PRO A 32 -15.30 -0.29 -18.57
CA PRO A 32 -16.22 -1.43 -18.43
C PRO A 32 -15.91 -2.67 -19.31
N GLY A 33 -14.79 -2.69 -20.05
CA GLY A 33 -14.36 -3.82 -20.88
C GLY A 33 -12.96 -4.38 -20.54
N LEU A 34 -12.34 -3.96 -19.44
CA LEU A 34 -11.01 -4.44 -19.07
C LEU A 34 -11.00 -5.91 -18.64
N ARG A 35 -9.91 -6.59 -19.03
CA ARG A 35 -9.49 -7.87 -18.45
C ARG A 35 -9.14 -7.69 -16.97
N PRO A 36 -9.04 -8.79 -16.18
CA PRO A 36 -8.59 -8.72 -14.79
C PRO A 36 -7.34 -7.85 -14.63
N LEU A 37 -7.39 -6.91 -13.69
CA LEU A 37 -6.33 -5.95 -13.44
C LEU A 37 -5.26 -6.63 -12.58
N THR A 38 -4.07 -6.81 -13.13
CA THR A 38 -2.92 -7.27 -12.33
C THR A 38 -2.31 -6.06 -11.65
N LEU A 39 -2.29 -6.07 -10.33
CA LEU A 39 -1.79 -4.99 -9.48
C LEU A 39 -0.58 -5.46 -8.69
N ARG A 40 0.35 -4.53 -8.50
CA ARG A 40 1.45 -4.65 -7.55
C ARG A 40 1.39 -3.48 -6.60
N VAL A 41 1.43 -3.77 -5.31
CA VAL A 41 1.53 -2.79 -4.23
C VAL A 41 2.92 -2.90 -3.62
N ILE A 42 3.61 -1.77 -3.53
CA ILE A 42 4.92 -1.68 -2.88
C ILE A 42 4.80 -0.68 -1.73
N LEU A 43 5.11 -1.12 -0.52
CA LEU A 43 5.28 -0.26 0.65
C LEU A 43 6.77 -0.12 0.91
N GLU A 44 7.29 1.10 0.77
CA GLU A 44 8.70 1.42 0.94
C GLU A 44 8.84 2.49 2.02
N GLU A 45 9.84 2.31 2.88
CA GLU A 45 10.23 3.31 3.86
C GLU A 45 11.11 4.38 3.19
N VAL A 46 10.70 5.63 3.34
CA VAL A 46 11.27 6.81 2.68
C VAL A 46 11.91 7.78 3.69
N THR A 47 12.24 7.27 4.88
CA THR A 47 12.79 8.11 5.95
C THR A 47 14.19 8.56 5.55
N ASP A 48 14.45 9.86 5.68
CA ASP A 48 15.80 10.38 5.59
C ASP A 48 16.47 10.22 6.97
N TYR A 49 17.48 9.36 7.04
CA TYR A 49 18.19 9.03 8.28
C TYR A 49 19.50 9.82 8.44
N ASP A 50 19.71 10.85 7.62
CA ASP A 50 20.94 11.62 7.53
C ASP A 50 22.16 10.67 7.42
N ASP A 51 23.11 10.77 8.34
CA ASP A 51 24.39 10.04 8.30
C ASP A 51 24.31 8.58 8.79
N SER A 52 23.13 8.10 9.20
CA SER A 52 23.00 6.75 9.80
C SER A 52 21.79 5.96 9.28
N PRO A 53 21.73 5.66 7.97
CA PRO A 53 20.69 4.81 7.42
C PRO A 53 20.82 3.36 7.90
N PRO A 54 19.71 2.62 7.97
CA PRO A 54 19.73 1.19 8.24
C PRO A 54 20.40 0.44 7.07
N LEU A 55 21.01 -0.72 7.38
CA LEU A 55 21.61 -1.61 6.38
C LEU A 55 20.60 -2.08 5.32
N GLN A 56 19.32 -2.17 5.69
CA GLN A 56 18.22 -2.50 4.80
C GLN A 56 17.01 -1.64 5.16
N ARG A 57 16.47 -0.93 4.16
CA ARG A 57 15.20 -0.20 4.29
C ARG A 57 14.02 -1.16 4.24
N LEU A 58 12.95 -0.81 4.93
CA LEU A 58 11.71 -1.58 4.87
C LEU A 58 11.15 -1.52 3.44
N ARG A 59 10.94 -2.70 2.85
CA ARG A 59 10.22 -2.87 1.59
C ARG A 59 9.33 -4.10 1.67
N VAL A 60 8.05 -3.91 1.35
CA VAL A 60 7.05 -4.98 1.25
C VAL A 60 6.42 -4.90 -0.13
N GLU A 61 6.40 -6.02 -0.84
CA GLU A 61 5.82 -6.12 -2.18
C GLU A 61 4.74 -7.19 -2.20
N ILE A 62 3.56 -6.84 -2.72
CA ILE A 62 2.40 -7.71 -2.84
C ILE A 62 1.90 -7.62 -4.27
N GLU A 63 1.73 -8.77 -4.92
CA GLU A 63 1.18 -8.87 -6.27
C GLU A 63 -0.11 -9.67 -6.27
N GLY A 64 -1.08 -9.25 -7.08
CA GLY A 64 -2.38 -9.91 -7.15
C GLY A 64 -3.20 -9.50 -8.37
N GLN A 65 -4.30 -10.20 -8.57
CA GLN A 65 -5.28 -9.86 -9.61
C GLN A 65 -6.57 -9.37 -8.98
N VAL A 66 -7.05 -8.23 -9.45
CA VAL A 66 -8.39 -7.72 -9.14
C VAL A 66 -9.29 -8.01 -10.33
N ARG A 67 -10.36 -8.75 -10.07
CA ARG A 67 -11.40 -9.06 -11.04
C ARG A 67 -12.57 -8.12 -10.78
N ARG A 68 -13.28 -7.75 -11.85
CA ARG A 68 -14.61 -7.15 -11.74
C ARG A 68 -15.61 -8.18 -11.26
#